data_AF-A0A8D8EZ50-F1
#
_entry.id   AF-A0A8D8EZ50-F1
#
_cell.length_a   1.000
_cell.length_b   1.000
_cell.length_c   1.000
_cell.angle_alpha   90.00
_cell.angle_beta   90.00
_cell.angle_gamma   90.00
#
_symmetry.space_group_name_H-M   'P 1'
#
loop_
_entity.id
_entity.type
_entity.pdbx_description
1 polymer ?
#
loop_
_entity_poly.entity_id
_entity_poly.type
_entity_poly.pdbx_seq_one_letter_code
_entity_poly.pdbx_strand_id
1 'polypeptide(L)'
;GDACPTELRDDDIFEQNQYPSMLPTGSKSQLFNFCPSSTPSSSSQEHSPKLFVTTTDNVLSKAFTDAGAELGLANHNFNPARYTIRNGIRWSSYHEYLRPAFGRANLHVLTNSVVQRVIFDEAKRAVGVALADSADGTAIVINALREVILSAGAFQTPQLLKLSGVGPAAELKRHNVPLVHDAPQLGQNLFDHLNLPLYVSINTTASVTLNKIANLHSIYNYLKHGTGVFSST
;
A
#
# COMPACT_ATOMS: atom_id res chain seq x y z
N GLY A 1 17.51 -9.74 -32.98
CA GLY A 1 16.59 -10.67 -33.67
C GLY A 1 15.80 -11.31 -32.57
N ASP A 2 14.84 -10.56 -32.07
CA ASP A 2 14.45 -10.60 -30.67
C ASP A 2 13.14 -11.37 -30.54
N ALA A 3 13.27 -12.64 -30.20
CA ALA A 3 12.13 -13.42 -29.74
C ALA A 3 11.90 -13.09 -28.26
N CYS A 4 10.91 -12.24 -28.00
CA CYS A 4 10.31 -12.08 -26.69
C CYS A 4 9.64 -13.42 -26.30
N PRO A 5 10.03 -14.09 -25.20
CA PRO A 5 9.34 -15.30 -24.80
C PRO A 5 8.00 -14.93 -24.17
N THR A 6 6.94 -15.29 -24.90
CA THR A 6 5.55 -15.57 -24.50
C THR A 6 4.82 -14.59 -23.57
N GLU A 7 3.86 -13.89 -24.17
CA GLU A 7 2.73 -13.21 -23.51
C GLU A 7 2.06 -14.11 -22.48
N LEU A 8 1.94 -13.64 -21.24
CA LEU A 8 1.06 -14.25 -20.25
C LEU A 8 -0.39 -13.92 -20.65
N ARG A 9 -1.20 -14.96 -20.87
CA ARG A 9 -2.64 -14.81 -21.11
C ARG A 9 -3.37 -14.81 -19.77
N ASP A 10 -4.55 -14.22 -19.75
CA ASP A 10 -5.37 -14.09 -18.53
C ASP A 10 -5.54 -15.43 -17.80
N ASP A 11 -5.69 -16.55 -18.48
CA ASP A 11 -5.90 -17.85 -17.81
C ASP A 11 -4.74 -18.28 -16.88
N ASP A 12 -3.50 -17.83 -17.13
CA ASP A 12 -2.31 -18.18 -16.32
C ASP A 12 -2.20 -17.38 -15.01
N ILE A 13 -2.98 -16.30 -14.88
CA ILE A 13 -2.95 -15.37 -13.72
C ILE A 13 -4.15 -15.64 -12.78
N PHE A 14 -5.12 -16.47 -13.19
CA PHE A 14 -6.51 -16.41 -12.71
C PHE A 14 -7.01 -17.52 -11.79
N GLU A 15 -6.18 -18.37 -11.20
CA GLU A 15 -6.66 -19.20 -10.09
C GLU A 15 -6.61 -18.44 -8.76
N GLN A 16 -7.65 -17.62 -8.50
CA GLN A 16 -8.52 -17.70 -7.30
C GLN A 16 -9.21 -16.40 -6.83
N ASN A 17 -9.01 -15.22 -7.44
CA ASN A 17 -9.77 -14.03 -7.00
C ASN A 17 -10.28 -13.17 -8.17
N GLN A 18 -11.59 -12.91 -8.18
CA GLN A 18 -12.27 -12.05 -9.14
C GLN A 18 -11.89 -10.57 -8.91
N TYR A 19 -10.85 -10.09 -9.62
CA TYR A 19 -10.50 -8.66 -9.74
C TYR A 19 -11.19 -7.81 -10.83
N PRO A 20 -12.26 -8.23 -11.57
CA PRO A 20 -12.89 -7.36 -12.57
C PRO A 20 -13.37 -5.99 -12.06
N SER A 21 -13.57 -5.84 -10.75
CA SER A 21 -14.05 -4.61 -10.10
C SER A 21 -12.95 -3.63 -9.66
N MET A 22 -11.67 -4.00 -9.74
CA MET A 22 -10.55 -3.13 -9.32
C MET A 22 -9.98 -2.24 -10.43
N LEU A 23 -10.44 -2.41 -11.67
CA LEU A 23 -10.15 -1.46 -12.74
C LEU A 23 -11.12 -0.28 -12.65
N PRO A 24 -10.67 0.97 -12.81
CA PRO A 24 -11.58 2.10 -12.95
C PRO A 24 -12.36 1.87 -14.26
N THR A 25 -13.60 1.37 -14.17
CA THR A 25 -14.54 1.19 -15.29
C THR A 25 -13.84 0.92 -16.64
N GLY A 26 -13.15 -0.21 -16.74
CA GLY A 26 -12.36 -0.56 -17.91
C GLY A 26 -13.19 -1.26 -18.99
N SER A 27 -13.06 -0.79 -20.24
CA SER A 27 -13.22 -1.64 -21.40
C SER A 27 -12.42 -2.93 -21.18
N LYS A 28 -13.09 -4.08 -21.25
CA LYS A 28 -12.59 -5.44 -20.94
C LYS A 28 -11.53 -5.98 -21.92
N SER A 29 -10.65 -5.13 -22.46
CA SER A 29 -9.80 -5.50 -23.60
C SER A 29 -8.39 -4.89 -23.59
N GLN A 30 -7.94 -4.28 -22.50
CA GLN A 30 -6.59 -3.71 -22.48
C GLN A 30 -5.56 -4.79 -22.12
N LEU A 31 -4.83 -5.21 -23.16
CA LEU A 31 -3.59 -5.99 -23.07
C LEU A 31 -2.53 -5.17 -22.32
N PHE A 32 -2.00 -5.73 -21.23
CA PHE A 32 -0.89 -5.14 -20.51
C PHE A 32 0.43 -5.50 -21.20
N ASN A 33 0.96 -4.57 -21.98
CA ASN A 33 2.29 -4.70 -22.56
C ASN A 33 3.33 -4.17 -21.57
N PHE A 34 4.14 -5.04 -20.99
CA PHE A 34 5.18 -4.67 -20.02
C PHE A 34 6.48 -4.17 -20.69
N CYS A 35 6.49 -4.06 -22.02
CA CYS A 35 7.60 -3.46 -22.75
C CYS A 35 7.51 -1.92 -22.73
N PRO A 36 8.65 -1.20 -22.62
CA PRO A 36 8.66 0.24 -22.77
C PRO A 36 8.35 0.59 -24.24
N SER A 37 7.16 1.11 -24.51
CA SER A 37 6.79 1.57 -25.85
C SER A 37 7.52 2.87 -26.18
N SER A 38 8.37 2.84 -27.19
CA SER A 38 9.03 4.00 -27.78
C SER A 38 8.12 4.76 -28.74
N THR A 39 6.91 5.18 -28.33
CA THR A 39 6.16 6.23 -29.04
C THR A 39 5.01 6.78 -28.20
N PRO A 40 4.81 8.11 -28.11
CA PRO A 40 3.69 8.71 -27.39
C PRO A 40 2.46 8.83 -28.31
N SER A 41 1.37 8.13 -28.01
CA SER A 41 0.06 8.41 -28.61
C SER A 41 -0.71 9.44 -27.78
N SER A 42 -1.05 10.56 -28.41
CA SER A 42 -1.90 11.62 -27.87
C SER A 42 -3.39 11.23 -27.82
N SER A 43 -4.12 11.82 -26.86
CA SER A 43 -5.59 11.96 -26.75
C SER A 43 -6.34 11.05 -25.77
N SER A 44 -6.10 11.28 -24.47
CA SER A 44 -7.14 11.35 -23.44
C SER A 44 -6.51 11.95 -22.17
N GLN A 45 -6.95 13.14 -21.75
CA GLN A 45 -6.60 13.67 -20.43
C GLN A 45 -7.35 12.84 -19.37
N GLU A 46 -6.78 11.68 -19.03
CA GLU A 46 -7.12 10.95 -17.82
C GLU A 46 -6.59 11.74 -16.62
N HIS A 47 -7.46 12.49 -15.94
CA HIS A 47 -7.20 12.96 -14.58
C HIS A 47 -7.34 11.79 -13.59
N SER A 48 -6.55 10.74 -13.79
CA SER A 48 -6.34 9.73 -12.76
C SER A 48 -5.20 10.22 -11.87
N PRO A 49 -5.46 10.59 -10.60
CA PRO A 49 -4.38 10.88 -9.65
C PRO A 49 -3.46 9.66 -9.57
N LYS A 50 -2.24 9.81 -10.08
CA LYS A 50 -1.29 8.71 -10.26
C LYS A 50 -0.17 8.88 -9.23
N LEU A 51 0.03 7.84 -8.41
CA LEU A 51 1.20 7.80 -7.55
C LEU A 51 2.47 7.86 -8.41
N PHE A 52 3.41 8.72 -8.00
CA PHE A 52 4.68 8.91 -8.70
C PHE A 52 5.60 7.72 -8.42
N VAL A 53 5.60 6.72 -9.29
CA VAL A 53 6.45 5.54 -9.16
C VAL A 53 7.79 5.79 -9.86
N THR A 54 8.88 5.63 -9.12
CA THR A 54 10.25 5.70 -9.60
C THR A 54 11.00 4.40 -9.34
N THR A 55 12.08 4.18 -10.07
CA THR A 55 13.05 3.11 -9.87
C THR A 55 14.39 3.72 -9.50
N THR A 56 15.15 3.04 -8.65
CA THR A 56 16.53 3.44 -8.36
C THR A 56 17.48 2.92 -9.43
N ASP A 57 18.14 3.86 -10.10
CA ASP A 57 19.22 3.56 -11.04
C ASP A 57 20.57 3.68 -10.32
N ASN A 58 21.19 2.54 -10.05
CA ASN A 58 22.51 2.47 -9.45
C ASN A 58 23.24 1.18 -9.88
N VAL A 59 24.55 1.15 -9.66
CA VAL A 59 25.43 0.06 -10.08
C VAL A 59 24.97 -1.31 -9.53
N LEU A 60 24.43 -1.36 -8.31
CA LEU A 60 23.93 -2.61 -7.71
C LEU A 60 22.61 -3.05 -8.35
N SER A 61 21.71 -2.11 -8.62
CA SER A 61 20.43 -2.34 -9.30
C SER A 61 20.65 -2.92 -10.71
N LYS A 62 21.62 -2.35 -11.44
CA LYS A 62 22.03 -2.86 -12.76
C LYS A 62 22.66 -4.25 -12.65
N ALA A 63 23.64 -4.44 -11.77
CA ALA A 63 24.29 -5.74 -11.57
C ALA A 63 23.28 -6.84 -11.20
N PHE A 64 22.28 -6.52 -10.38
CA PHE A 64 21.24 -7.46 -10.01
C PHE A 64 20.29 -7.78 -11.17
N THR A 65 19.96 -6.80 -12.00
CA THR A 65 19.12 -6.99 -13.20
C THR A 65 19.84 -7.84 -14.25
N ASP A 66 21.14 -7.61 -14.47
CA ASP A 66 21.95 -8.35 -15.45
C ASP A 66 22.27 -9.79 -15.02
N ALA A 67 22.24 -10.08 -13.71
CA ALA A 67 22.61 -11.38 -13.14
C ALA A 67 21.82 -12.55 -13.72
N GLY A 68 20.55 -12.37 -14.10
CA GLY A 68 19.75 -13.41 -14.71
C GLY A 68 20.34 -13.91 -16.04
N ALA A 69 20.83 -12.98 -16.87
CA ALA A 69 21.49 -13.31 -18.13
C ALA A 69 22.88 -13.93 -17.90
N GLU A 70 23.67 -13.36 -17.00
CA GLU A 70 25.03 -13.85 -16.68
C GLU A 70 25.03 -15.27 -16.10
N LEU A 71 24.01 -15.61 -15.30
CA LEU A 71 23.84 -16.93 -14.70
C LEU A 71 23.17 -17.94 -15.65
N GLY A 72 22.80 -17.54 -16.87
CA GLY A 72 22.08 -18.41 -17.82
C GLY A 72 20.67 -18.79 -17.36
N LEU A 73 20.06 -17.98 -16.48
CA LEU A 73 18.74 -18.23 -15.90
C LEU A 73 17.65 -17.64 -16.80
N ALA A 74 17.43 -18.26 -17.96
CA ALA A 74 16.54 -17.75 -19.02
C ALA A 74 15.09 -17.43 -18.59
N ASN A 75 14.62 -18.00 -17.48
CA ASN A 75 13.26 -17.81 -16.96
C ASN A 75 13.19 -16.99 -15.66
N HIS A 76 14.29 -16.36 -15.22
CA HIS A 76 14.31 -15.56 -13.99
C HIS A 76 14.47 -14.08 -14.30
N ASN A 77 13.48 -13.28 -13.89
CA ASN A 77 13.48 -11.83 -14.07
C ASN A 77 13.81 -11.14 -12.75
N PHE A 78 15.03 -10.63 -12.64
CA PHE A 78 15.43 -9.76 -11.54
C PHE A 78 15.07 -8.32 -11.88
N ASN A 79 14.24 -7.70 -11.05
CA ASN A 79 13.73 -6.35 -11.29
C ASN A 79 14.23 -5.38 -10.23
N PRO A 80 14.50 -4.12 -10.61
CA PRO A 80 14.80 -3.07 -9.64
C PRO A 80 13.58 -2.83 -8.74
N ALA A 81 13.84 -2.50 -7.48
CA ALA A 81 12.79 -2.10 -6.56
C ALA A 81 12.13 -0.80 -7.04
N ARG A 82 10.80 -0.75 -6.89
CA ARG A 82 9.97 0.39 -7.28
C ARG A 82 9.47 1.11 -6.04
N TYR A 83 9.52 2.43 -6.08
CA TYR A 83 9.18 3.28 -4.94
C TYR A 83 8.24 4.39 -5.36
N THR A 84 7.40 4.87 -4.45
CA THR A 84 6.60 6.07 -4.69
C THR A 84 7.32 7.31 -4.15
N ILE A 85 7.94 8.09 -5.04
CA ILE A 85 8.77 9.24 -4.69
C ILE A 85 8.49 10.38 -5.67
N ARG A 86 8.33 11.59 -5.13
CA ARG A 86 8.20 12.82 -5.91
C ARG A 86 9.07 13.90 -5.28
N ASN A 87 9.91 14.56 -6.06
CA ASN A 87 10.84 15.60 -5.59
C ASN A 87 11.68 15.15 -4.37
N GLY A 88 12.12 13.88 -4.39
CA GLY A 88 12.94 13.28 -3.35
C GLY A 88 12.23 12.92 -2.05
N ILE A 89 10.92 13.14 -1.93
CA ILE A 89 10.14 12.72 -0.75
C ILE A 89 9.24 11.53 -1.06
N ARG A 90 9.02 10.67 -0.06
CA ARG A 90 8.03 9.59 -0.14
C ARG A 90 6.67 10.17 -0.52
N TRP A 91 6.12 9.71 -1.64
CA TRP A 91 4.80 10.13 -2.13
C TRP A 91 3.76 9.07 -1.82
N SER A 92 3.07 9.24 -0.69
CA SER A 92 2.03 8.32 -0.20
C SER A 92 0.63 8.70 -0.69
N SER A 93 -0.36 7.83 -0.43
CA SER A 93 -1.79 8.12 -0.66
C SER A 93 -2.27 9.41 -0.01
N TYR A 94 -1.68 9.78 1.13
CA TYR A 94 -1.92 11.09 1.77
C TYR A 94 -1.62 12.25 0.82
N HIS A 95 -0.45 12.24 0.16
CA HIS A 95 -0.01 13.35 -0.68
C HIS A 95 -0.87 13.51 -1.93
N GLU A 96 -1.26 12.38 -2.52
CA GLU A 96 -1.98 12.35 -3.78
C GLU A 96 -3.49 12.57 -3.61
N TYR A 97 -4.10 11.94 -2.59
CA TYR A 97 -5.57 11.92 -2.45
C TYR A 97 -6.07 12.83 -1.33
N LEU A 98 -5.46 12.79 -0.14
CA LEU A 98 -6.01 13.47 1.03
C LEU A 98 -5.59 14.94 1.12
N ARG A 99 -4.31 15.24 0.92
CA ARG A 99 -3.75 16.59 1.06
C ARG A 99 -4.42 17.61 0.12
N PRO A 100 -4.69 17.31 -1.17
CA PRO A 100 -5.39 18.25 -2.05
C PRO A 100 -6.86 18.49 -1.63
N ALA A 101 -7.42 17.64 -0.78
CA ALA A 101 -8.82 17.71 -0.35
C ALA A 101 -9.06 18.48 0.96
N PHE A 102 -8.01 18.86 1.71
CA PHE A 102 -8.13 19.49 3.04
C PHE A 102 -8.92 20.81 3.10
N GLY A 103 -9.13 21.50 1.99
CA GLY A 103 -9.95 22.73 1.94
C GLY A 103 -11.45 22.49 1.73
N ARG A 104 -11.88 21.23 1.55
CA ARG A 104 -13.29 20.93 1.27
C ARG A 104 -14.11 21.00 2.55
N ALA A 105 -15.17 21.81 2.55
CA ALA A 105 -16.04 22.00 3.71
C ALA A 105 -16.76 20.72 4.17
N ASN A 106 -16.86 19.71 3.31
CA ASN A 106 -17.49 18.42 3.59
C ASN A 106 -16.49 17.31 3.97
N LEU A 107 -15.22 17.64 4.22
CA LEU A 107 -14.21 16.69 4.68
C LEU A 107 -13.71 17.10 6.07
N HIS A 108 -13.84 16.17 7.01
CA HIS A 108 -13.29 16.31 8.35
C HIS A 108 -12.21 15.25 8.55
N VAL A 109 -11.05 15.64 9.08
CA VAL A 109 -9.92 14.74 9.31
C VAL A 109 -9.52 14.83 10.76
N LEU A 110 -9.68 13.72 11.46
CA LEU A 110 -9.35 13.58 12.87
C LEU A 110 -8.09 12.72 12.99
N THR A 111 -6.98 13.34 13.33
CA THR A 111 -5.72 12.64 13.65
C THR A 111 -5.65 12.36 15.14
N ASN A 112 -4.84 11.39 15.55
CA ASN A 112 -4.73 10.98 16.96
C ASN A 112 -6.07 10.55 17.57
N SER A 113 -6.96 10.01 16.74
CA SER A 113 -8.29 9.55 17.12
C SER A 113 -8.37 8.04 16.86
N VAL A 114 -8.18 7.25 17.90
CA VAL A 114 -8.21 5.79 17.80
C VAL A 114 -9.65 5.32 17.90
N VAL A 115 -10.14 4.57 16.91
CA VAL A 115 -11.47 3.95 16.97
C VAL A 115 -11.39 2.68 17.81
N GLN A 116 -12.26 2.53 18.81
CA GLN A 116 -12.32 1.34 19.67
C GLN A 116 -13.35 0.31 19.20
N ARG A 117 -14.49 0.77 18.67
CA ARG A 117 -15.56 -0.09 18.15
C ARG A 117 -16.47 0.64 17.17
N VAL A 118 -17.07 -0.12 16.27
CA VAL A 118 -18.23 0.26 15.45
C VAL A 118 -19.49 0.12 16.31
N ILE A 119 -20.44 1.04 16.11
CA ILE A 119 -21.74 1.04 16.78
C ILE A 119 -22.78 0.51 15.79
N PHE A 120 -23.58 -0.44 16.24
CA PHE A 120 -24.67 -1.03 15.47
C PHE A 120 -26.02 -0.70 16.12
N ASP A 121 -27.06 -0.50 15.29
CA ASP A 121 -28.45 -0.44 15.76
C ASP A 121 -29.04 -1.85 15.93
N GLU A 122 -30.31 -1.91 16.36
CA GLU A 122 -31.03 -3.17 16.58
C GLU A 122 -31.19 -4.00 15.30
N ALA A 123 -31.21 -3.35 14.12
CA ALA A 123 -31.24 -3.99 12.82
C ALA A 123 -29.85 -4.42 12.32
N LYS A 124 -28.81 -4.29 13.16
CA LYS A 124 -27.41 -4.60 12.86
C LYS A 124 -26.81 -3.74 11.74
N ARG A 125 -27.34 -2.54 11.53
CA ARG A 125 -26.75 -1.56 10.62
C ARG A 125 -25.70 -0.76 11.37
N ALA A 126 -24.54 -0.52 10.75
CA ALA A 126 -23.52 0.34 11.32
C ALA A 126 -24.01 1.80 11.34
N VAL A 127 -24.02 2.43 12.51
CA VAL A 127 -24.55 3.79 12.72
C VAL A 127 -23.51 4.80 13.19
N GLY A 128 -22.28 4.35 13.43
CA GLY A 128 -21.20 5.22 13.87
C GLY A 128 -20.01 4.45 14.42
N VAL A 129 -19.08 5.19 15.00
CA VAL A 129 -17.88 4.67 15.66
C VAL A 129 -17.68 5.35 17.01
N ALA A 130 -17.19 4.60 17.98
CA ALA A 130 -16.74 5.13 19.26
C ALA A 130 -15.22 5.27 19.24
N LEU A 131 -14.73 6.46 19.56
CA LEU A 131 -13.31 6.74 19.73
C LEU A 131 -12.84 6.37 21.14
N ALA A 132 -11.54 6.17 21.25
CA ALA A 132 -10.86 6.06 22.52
C ALA A 132 -11.01 7.35 23.31
N ASP A 133 -11.12 7.14 24.61
CA ASP A 133 -11.49 8.15 25.58
C ASP A 133 -10.57 9.37 25.61
N SER A 134 -11.15 10.53 25.89
CA SER A 134 -10.40 11.64 26.47
C SER A 134 -10.03 11.29 27.92
N ALA A 135 -9.16 12.07 28.56
CA ALA A 135 -8.61 11.76 29.89
C ALA A 135 -9.65 11.58 31.02
N ASP A 136 -10.93 11.74 30.73
CA ASP A 136 -12.09 11.77 31.62
C ASP A 136 -13.03 10.55 31.53
N GLY A 137 -12.81 9.58 30.63
CA GLY A 137 -13.59 8.33 30.63
C GLY A 137 -14.95 8.40 29.89
N THR A 138 -15.21 9.47 29.12
CA THR A 138 -16.35 9.58 28.21
C THR A 138 -15.97 9.29 26.74
N ALA A 139 -16.37 8.12 26.23
CA ALA A 139 -16.18 7.75 24.83
C ALA A 139 -16.83 8.76 23.85
N ILE A 140 -16.01 9.36 22.99
CA ILE A 140 -16.48 10.27 21.92
C ILE A 140 -17.11 9.43 20.81
N VAL A 141 -18.36 9.74 20.44
CA VAL A 141 -19.09 9.03 19.38
C VAL A 141 -19.20 9.88 18.12
N ILE A 142 -18.84 9.29 16.97
CA ILE A 142 -19.06 9.87 15.64
C ILE A 142 -20.13 9.07 14.93
N ASN A 143 -21.27 9.70 14.65
CA ASN A 143 -22.40 9.08 13.96
C ASN A 143 -22.19 9.08 12.44
N ALA A 144 -22.66 8.02 11.78
CA ALA A 144 -22.64 7.85 10.34
C ALA A 144 -24.08 7.69 9.80
N LEU A 145 -24.48 8.60 8.92
CA LEU A 145 -25.83 8.59 8.33
C LEU A 145 -25.99 7.56 7.20
N ARG A 146 -24.89 7.20 6.54
CA ARG A 146 -24.90 6.30 5.38
C ARG A 146 -24.12 5.04 5.67
N GLU A 147 -22.80 5.15 5.75
CA GLU A 147 -21.90 4.01 5.77
C GLU A 147 -20.70 4.26 6.70
N VAL A 148 -20.12 3.16 7.18
CA VAL A 148 -18.84 3.12 7.90
C VAL A 148 -17.90 2.21 7.10
N ILE A 149 -16.77 2.76 6.64
CA ILE A 149 -15.78 2.03 5.85
C ILE A 149 -14.56 1.76 6.75
N LEU A 150 -14.20 0.49 6.94
CA LEU A 150 -13.05 0.10 7.74
C LEU A 150 -11.81 -0.07 6.86
N SER A 151 -10.79 0.74 7.13
CA SER A 151 -9.50 0.73 6.44
C SER A 151 -8.32 0.68 7.41
N ALA A 152 -8.47 -0.03 8.54
CA ALA A 152 -7.45 -0.13 9.60
C ALA A 152 -6.33 -1.14 9.28
N GLY A 153 -6.37 -1.78 8.11
CA GLY A 153 -5.37 -2.75 7.66
C GLY A 153 -5.61 -4.18 8.17
N ALA A 154 -4.77 -5.12 7.72
CA ALA A 154 -4.98 -6.56 7.89
C ALA A 154 -5.01 -7.04 9.35
N PHE A 155 -4.35 -6.32 10.27
CA PHE A 155 -4.34 -6.67 11.69
C PHE A 155 -5.45 -5.97 12.49
N GLN A 156 -5.61 -4.66 12.31
CA GLN A 156 -6.51 -3.87 13.17
C GLN A 156 -7.96 -3.95 12.71
N THR A 157 -8.25 -4.14 11.41
CA THR A 157 -9.63 -4.31 10.93
C THR A 157 -10.33 -5.53 11.57
N PRO A 158 -9.77 -6.77 11.55
CA PRO A 158 -10.42 -7.90 12.21
C PRO A 158 -10.48 -7.72 13.72
N GLN A 159 -9.47 -7.10 14.36
CA GLN A 159 -9.52 -6.78 15.79
C GLN A 159 -10.69 -5.83 16.11
N LEU A 160 -10.82 -4.74 15.35
CA LEU A 160 -11.88 -3.75 15.54
C LEU A 160 -13.26 -4.36 15.35
N LEU A 161 -13.44 -5.19 14.31
CA LEU A 161 -14.70 -5.90 14.09
C LEU A 161 -15.03 -6.83 15.26
N LYS A 162 -14.06 -7.58 15.78
CA LYS A 162 -14.23 -8.42 16.97
C LYS A 162 -14.66 -7.61 18.18
N LEU A 163 -13.98 -6.50 18.48
CA LEU A 163 -14.35 -5.57 19.56
C LEU A 163 -15.74 -4.93 19.36
N SER A 164 -16.23 -4.92 18.13
CA SER A 164 -17.56 -4.42 17.76
C SER A 164 -18.64 -5.51 17.76
N GLY A 165 -18.32 -6.73 18.16
CA GLY A 165 -19.26 -7.85 18.22
C GLY A 165 -19.42 -8.64 16.92
N VAL A 166 -18.56 -8.42 15.93
CA VAL A 166 -18.52 -9.19 14.67
C VAL A 166 -17.29 -10.09 14.70
N GLY A 167 -17.46 -11.41 14.73
CA GLY A 167 -16.34 -12.35 14.85
C GLY A 167 -16.76 -13.71 15.40
N PRO A 168 -15.81 -14.61 15.71
CA PRO A 168 -16.13 -15.95 16.18
C PRO A 168 -16.87 -15.92 17.52
N ALA A 169 -18.13 -16.37 17.57
CA ALA A 169 -18.99 -16.20 18.74
C ALA A 169 -18.39 -16.73 20.06
N ALA A 170 -17.67 -17.86 20.00
CA ALA A 170 -17.00 -18.44 21.17
C ALA A 170 -15.86 -17.56 21.71
N GLU A 171 -15.10 -16.90 20.82
CA GLU A 171 -14.05 -15.96 21.18
C GLU A 171 -14.66 -14.69 21.77
N LEU A 172 -15.68 -14.13 21.11
CA LEU A 172 -16.37 -12.93 21.60
C LEU A 172 -16.97 -13.13 22.99
N LYS A 173 -17.63 -14.27 23.21
CA LYS A 173 -18.18 -14.65 24.52
C LYS A 173 -17.09 -14.73 25.60
N ARG A 174 -15.92 -15.27 25.28
CA ARG A 174 -14.78 -15.36 26.22
C ARG A 174 -14.29 -13.99 26.68
N HIS A 175 -14.38 -12.99 25.80
CA HIS A 175 -13.97 -11.62 26.07
C HIS A 175 -15.13 -10.70 26.50
N ASN A 176 -16.31 -11.26 26.81
CA ASN A 176 -17.51 -10.52 27.18
C ASN A 176 -17.92 -9.45 26.16
N VAL A 177 -17.67 -9.70 24.88
CA VAL A 177 -18.13 -8.82 23.79
C VAL A 177 -19.50 -9.30 23.32
N PRO A 178 -20.55 -8.45 23.35
CA PRO A 178 -21.87 -8.80 22.84
C PRO A 178 -21.80 -9.20 21.36
N LEU A 179 -22.50 -10.29 21.00
CA LEU A 179 -22.52 -10.79 19.64
C LEU A 179 -23.48 -9.97 18.76
N VAL A 180 -22.95 -9.33 17.72
CA VAL A 180 -23.72 -8.72 16.63
C VAL A 180 -23.87 -9.72 15.49
N HIS A 181 -22.76 -10.32 15.05
CA HIS A 181 -22.74 -11.30 13.96
C HIS A 181 -21.63 -12.34 14.16
N ASP A 182 -21.99 -13.61 14.06
CA ASP A 182 -21.03 -14.71 14.17
C ASP A 182 -20.28 -14.89 12.84
N ALA A 183 -18.99 -14.57 12.85
CA ALA A 183 -18.10 -14.66 11.70
C ALA A 183 -16.85 -15.46 12.08
N PRO A 184 -16.91 -16.80 12.03
CA PRO A 184 -15.85 -17.66 12.56
C PRO A 184 -14.52 -17.57 11.78
N GLN A 185 -14.55 -17.14 10.51
CA GLN A 185 -13.33 -16.96 9.71
C GLN A 185 -12.64 -15.60 9.95
N LEU A 186 -13.26 -14.70 10.71
CA LEU A 186 -12.75 -13.34 10.88
C LEU A 186 -11.42 -13.34 11.67
N GLY A 187 -10.40 -12.72 11.07
CA GLY A 187 -9.05 -12.67 11.63
C GLY A 187 -8.23 -13.94 11.39
N GLN A 188 -8.76 -14.90 10.64
CA GLN A 188 -8.01 -16.04 10.11
C GLN A 188 -7.40 -15.68 8.74
N ASN A 189 -6.67 -16.63 8.15
CA ASN A 189 -6.15 -16.51 6.78
C ASN A 189 -5.20 -15.32 6.59
N LEU A 190 -4.35 -15.05 7.60
CA LEU A 190 -3.31 -14.04 7.49
C LEU A 190 -2.21 -14.55 6.55
N PHE A 191 -1.97 -13.79 5.49
CA PHE A 191 -0.82 -13.99 4.62
C PHE A 191 0.15 -12.84 4.79
N ASP A 192 1.43 -13.19 4.70
CA ASP A 192 2.52 -12.24 4.61
C ASP A 192 3.62 -12.83 3.73
N HIS A 193 4.50 -11.98 3.22
CA HIS A 193 5.70 -12.42 2.51
C HIS A 193 6.87 -12.46 3.50
N LEU A 194 7.29 -13.66 3.88
CA LEU A 194 8.44 -13.82 4.76
C LEU A 194 9.70 -13.28 4.08
N ASN A 195 10.30 -12.26 4.69
CA ASN A 195 11.52 -11.64 4.20
C ASN A 195 12.76 -12.27 4.86
N LEU A 196 13.68 -12.81 4.06
CA LEU A 196 14.97 -13.32 4.51
C LEU A 196 16.10 -12.48 3.90
N PRO A 197 16.67 -11.51 4.63
CA PRO A 197 17.74 -10.67 4.10
C PRO A 197 19.05 -11.47 3.97
N LEU A 198 19.65 -11.43 2.77
CA LEU A 198 20.99 -11.95 2.53
C LEU A 198 22.00 -10.79 2.49
N TYR A 199 23.03 -10.87 3.33
CA TYR A 199 24.09 -9.88 3.37
C TYR A 199 25.35 -10.45 2.73
N VAL A 200 25.89 -9.71 1.75
CA VAL A 200 27.13 -10.08 1.04
C VAL A 200 28.13 -8.93 1.12
N SER A 201 29.41 -9.27 1.18
CA SER A 201 30.50 -8.29 1.13
C SER A 201 31.03 -8.19 -0.29
N ILE A 202 31.23 -6.97 -0.77
CA ILE A 202 31.72 -6.68 -2.13
C ILE A 202 32.96 -5.78 -2.05
N ASN A 203 33.89 -5.97 -2.98
CA ASN A 203 35.11 -5.15 -3.07
C ASN A 203 34.85 -3.85 -3.85
N THR A 204 33.77 -3.14 -3.51
CA THR A 204 33.37 -1.87 -4.14
C THR A 204 32.61 -1.02 -3.13
N THR A 205 32.86 0.28 -3.10
CA THR A 205 32.18 1.26 -2.25
C THR A 205 30.78 1.63 -2.78
N ALA A 206 29.96 0.64 -3.08
CA ALA A 206 28.60 0.82 -3.60
C ALA A 206 27.56 1.01 -2.49
N SER A 207 27.79 0.45 -1.30
CA SER A 207 26.83 0.55 -0.19
C SER A 207 26.64 1.99 0.30
N VAL A 208 25.41 2.30 0.72
CA VAL A 208 25.11 3.52 1.48
C VAL A 208 25.68 3.35 2.88
N THR A 209 26.64 4.18 3.26
CA THR A 209 27.27 4.15 4.59
C THR A 209 26.81 5.35 5.41
N LEU A 210 26.84 5.24 6.74
CA LEU A 210 26.49 6.35 7.65
C LEU A 210 27.29 7.63 7.34
N ASN A 211 28.57 7.50 6.94
CA ASN A 211 29.40 8.64 6.55
C ASN A 211 28.94 9.32 5.24
N LYS A 212 28.34 8.58 4.29
CA LYS A 212 27.75 9.16 3.07
C LYS A 212 26.44 9.90 3.37
N ILE A 213 25.71 9.45 4.40
CA ILE A 213 24.45 10.03 4.86
C ILE A 213 24.68 11.29 5.71
N ALA A 214 25.65 11.28 6.63
CA ALA A 214 25.88 12.35 7.60
C ALA A 214 26.69 13.55 7.08
N ASN A 215 26.93 13.67 5.77
CA ASN A 215 27.63 14.81 5.19
C ASN A 215 26.68 15.99 4.95
N LEU A 216 27.06 17.19 5.41
CA LEU A 216 26.34 18.45 5.20
C LEU A 216 26.00 18.72 3.73
N HIS A 217 26.87 18.30 2.80
CA HIS A 217 26.59 18.42 1.36
C HIS A 217 25.42 17.54 0.91
N SER A 218 25.34 16.30 1.40
CA SER A 218 24.22 15.38 1.14
C SER A 218 22.91 15.94 1.70
N ILE A 219 22.95 16.55 2.89
CA ILE A 219 21.80 17.22 3.51
C ILE A 219 21.37 18.42 2.68
N TYR A 220 22.31 19.27 2.25
CA TYR A 220 22.02 20.44 1.42
C TYR A 220 21.36 20.07 0.09
N ASN A 221 21.91 19.08 -0.62
CA ASN A 221 21.35 18.63 -1.90
C ASN A 221 19.97 18.02 -1.75
N TYR A 222 19.71 17.31 -0.65
CA TYR A 222 18.37 16.81 -0.36
C TYR A 222 17.40 17.96 -0.09
N LEU A 223 17.73 18.89 0.80
CA LEU A 223 16.82 19.98 1.18
C LEU A 223 16.54 20.96 0.03
N LYS A 224 17.57 21.30 -0.76
CA LYS A 224 17.46 22.30 -1.83
C LYS A 224 16.97 21.70 -3.15
N HIS A 225 17.40 20.49 -3.47
CA HIS A 225 17.20 19.90 -4.79
C HIS A 225 16.36 18.61 -4.77
N GLY A 226 16.06 18.03 -3.61
CA GLY A 226 15.34 16.75 -3.52
C GLY A 226 16.12 15.58 -4.11
N THR A 227 17.46 15.65 -4.07
CA THR A 227 18.37 14.65 -4.69
C THR A 227 19.35 14.07 -3.66
N GLY A 228 20.00 12.96 -4.02
CA GLY A 228 21.03 12.32 -3.22
C GLY A 228 20.51 11.14 -2.40
N VAL A 229 21.33 10.64 -1.48
CA VAL A 229 21.08 9.39 -0.73
C VAL A 229 19.79 9.40 0.11
N PHE A 230 19.31 10.58 0.49
CA PHE A 230 18.05 10.74 1.24
C PHE A 230 16.81 10.73 0.34
N SER A 231 16.97 10.92 -0.97
CA SER A 231 15.88 10.90 -1.96
C SER A 231 15.61 9.53 -2.56
N SER A 232 16.39 8.54 -2.14
CA SER A 232 16.28 7.13 -2.52
C SER A 232 16.18 6.31 -1.23
N THR A 233 15.27 5.34 -1.17
CA THR A 233 15.17 4.41 -0.04
C THR A 233 16.30 3.40 -0.02
#